data_AF-A0A8S2G3D3-F1
#
_entry.id   AF-A0A8S2G3D3-F1
#
_cell.length_a   1.000
_cell.length_b   1.000
_cell.length_c   1.000
_cell.angle_alpha   90.00
_cell.angle_beta   90.00
_cell.angle_gamma   90.00
#
_symmetry.space_group_name_H-M   'P 1'
#
loop_
_entity.id
_entity.type
_entity.pdbx_description
1 polymer ?
#
loop_
_entity_poly.entity_id
_entity_poly.type
_entity_poly.pdbx_seq_one_letter_code
_entity_poly.pdbx_strand_id
1 'polypeptide(L)'
;MSLESMCVITSAYHPLVHKLKGQIGEVQVNELLLEFWTGSQLLTDLDELRVGGEKPVQDYYSLRAVAQGFGPFYENLQRAIMWIENEMNSVNDNPLVDVDENKIHHNANFTGYYVTDAYDILKMSIAQASTWL
;
A
#
# COMPACT_ATOMS: atom_id res chain seq x y z
N MET A 1 -2.72 -17.22 -4.20
CA MET A 1 -1.65 -18.25 -4.28
C MET A 1 -1.09 -18.63 -2.91
N SER A 2 -0.20 -17.88 -2.23
CA SER A 2 0.33 -18.33 -0.92
C SER A 2 -0.71 -18.39 0.21
N LEU A 3 -1.53 -17.34 0.37
CA LEU A 3 -2.57 -17.29 1.42
C LEU A 3 -3.64 -18.37 1.20
N GLU A 4 -4.11 -18.54 -0.03
CA GLU A 4 -5.05 -19.61 -0.38
C GLU A 4 -4.45 -21.01 -0.17
N SER A 5 -3.21 -21.25 -0.60
CA SER A 5 -2.53 -22.54 -0.40
C SER A 5 -2.33 -22.89 1.07
N MET A 6 -2.24 -21.88 1.94
CA MET A 6 -2.17 -22.05 3.40
C MET A 6 -3.56 -22.11 4.06
N CYS A 7 -4.63 -22.12 3.24
CA CYS A 7 -6.01 -22.16 3.66
C CYS A 7 -6.35 -21.09 4.72
N VAL A 8 -5.96 -19.83 4.50
CA VAL A 8 -6.15 -18.76 5.49
C VAL A 8 -7.60 -18.62 5.95
N ILE A 9 -7.77 -18.21 7.20
CA ILE A 9 -9.05 -17.97 7.85
C ILE A 9 -9.61 -16.63 7.37
N THR A 10 -10.76 -16.67 6.71
CA THR A 10 -11.37 -15.51 6.03
C THR A 10 -11.79 -14.39 6.97
N SER A 11 -12.06 -14.70 8.25
CA SER A 11 -12.49 -13.70 9.23
C SER A 11 -11.49 -12.56 9.42
N ALA A 12 -10.18 -12.83 9.23
CA ALA A 12 -9.14 -11.81 9.33
C ALA A 12 -9.17 -10.79 8.18
N TYR A 13 -9.78 -11.16 7.06
CA TYR A 13 -9.90 -10.39 5.82
C TYR A 13 -11.32 -9.82 5.60
N HIS A 14 -12.20 -10.00 6.59
CA HIS A 14 -13.55 -9.48 6.50
C HIS A 14 -13.52 -7.94 6.40
N PRO A 15 -14.26 -7.30 5.46
CA PRO A 15 -14.16 -5.85 5.21
C PRO A 15 -14.33 -4.97 6.45
N LEU A 16 -15.15 -5.40 7.42
CA LEU A 16 -15.35 -4.68 8.68
C LEU A 16 -14.05 -4.47 9.47
N VAL A 17 -13.15 -5.46 9.49
CA VAL A 17 -11.88 -5.42 10.24
C VAL A 17 -11.04 -4.24 9.78
N HIS A 18 -10.91 -4.08 8.48
CA HIS A 18 -10.07 -3.06 7.85
C HIS A 18 -10.77 -1.69 7.83
N LYS A 19 -12.08 -1.66 7.55
CA LYS A 19 -12.86 -0.41 7.56
C LYS A 19 -12.86 0.27 8.94
N LEU A 20 -12.98 -0.50 10.02
CA LEU A 20 -12.96 0.05 11.38
C LEU A 20 -11.58 0.56 11.81
N LYS A 21 -10.49 0.09 11.19
CA LYS A 21 -9.14 0.57 11.46
C LYS A 21 -8.85 1.95 10.82
N GLY A 22 -9.54 2.27 9.72
CA GLY A 22 -9.55 3.59 9.11
C GLY A 22 -8.34 3.95 8.26
N GLN A 23 -7.45 2.98 7.97
CA GLN A 23 -6.29 3.19 7.10
C GLN A 23 -6.66 2.86 5.65
N ILE A 24 -6.42 3.79 4.73
CA ILE A 24 -6.89 3.67 3.34
C ILE A 24 -6.15 2.54 2.63
N GLY A 25 -4.83 2.47 2.78
CA GLY A 25 -4.02 1.43 2.14
C GLY A 25 -4.37 0.04 2.64
N GLU A 26 -4.66 -0.12 3.94
CA GLU A 26 -5.10 -1.41 4.49
C GLU A 26 -6.41 -1.88 3.83
N VAL A 27 -7.37 -0.98 3.65
CA VAL A 27 -8.63 -1.27 2.97
C VAL A 27 -8.38 -1.65 1.50
N GLN A 28 -7.55 -0.89 0.79
CA GLN A 28 -7.22 -1.14 -0.62
C GLN A 28 -6.52 -2.49 -0.83
N VAL A 29 -5.55 -2.83 0.03
CA VAL A 29 -4.89 -4.13 -0.03
C VAL A 29 -5.87 -5.25 0.28
N ASN A 30 -6.77 -5.08 1.25
CA ASN A 30 -7.78 -6.10 1.54
C ASN A 30 -8.76 -6.29 0.39
N GLU A 31 -9.21 -5.22 -0.25
CA GLU A 31 -10.09 -5.28 -1.43
C GLU A 31 -9.44 -6.06 -2.58
N LEU A 32 -8.16 -5.80 -2.85
CA LEU A 32 -7.38 -6.55 -3.83
C LEU A 32 -7.33 -8.06 -3.51
N LEU A 33 -7.11 -8.42 -2.24
CA LEU A 33 -7.07 -9.81 -1.82
C LEU A 33 -8.43 -10.50 -1.97
N LEU A 34 -9.51 -9.82 -1.59
CA LEU A 34 -10.88 -10.31 -1.74
C LEU A 34 -11.25 -10.54 -3.21
N GLU A 35 -10.89 -9.62 -4.10
CA GLU A 35 -11.07 -9.78 -5.54
C GLU A 35 -10.27 -10.98 -6.05
N PHE A 36 -8.99 -11.07 -5.67
CA PHE A 36 -8.07 -12.09 -6.15
C PHE A 36 -8.55 -13.52 -5.88
N TRP A 37 -9.08 -13.81 -4.68
CA TRP A 37 -9.54 -15.17 -4.32
C TRP A 37 -11.05 -15.34 -4.43
N THR A 38 -11.74 -14.47 -5.17
CA THR A 38 -13.18 -14.62 -5.42
C THR A 38 -13.47 -15.99 -6.05
N GLY A 39 -14.31 -16.80 -5.39
CA GLY A 39 -14.66 -18.15 -5.81
C GLY A 39 -13.72 -19.26 -5.33
N SER A 40 -12.67 -18.93 -4.58
CA SER A 40 -11.72 -19.91 -4.04
C SER A 40 -12.42 -20.89 -3.08
N GLN A 41 -12.09 -22.18 -3.22
CA GLN A 41 -12.56 -23.27 -2.35
C GLN A 41 -11.51 -23.68 -1.30
N LEU A 42 -10.39 -22.98 -1.24
CA LEU A 42 -9.26 -23.32 -0.36
C LEU A 42 -9.29 -22.54 0.96
N LEU A 43 -10.07 -21.47 1.04
CA LEU A 43 -10.13 -20.61 2.22
C LEU A 43 -10.86 -21.32 3.38
N THR A 44 -10.45 -21.03 4.61
CA THR A 44 -11.08 -21.61 5.81
C THR A 44 -12.11 -20.65 6.39
N ASP A 45 -13.31 -21.14 6.66
CA ASP A 45 -14.31 -20.45 7.47
C ASP A 45 -14.01 -20.62 8.97
N LEU A 46 -14.09 -19.53 9.74
CA LEU A 46 -13.76 -19.56 11.17
C LEU A 46 -14.79 -20.35 11.99
N ASP A 47 -16.06 -20.28 11.64
CA ASP A 47 -17.11 -20.95 12.40
C ASP A 47 -17.13 -22.45 12.13
N GLU A 48 -16.87 -22.87 10.88
CA GLU A 48 -16.61 -24.28 10.56
C GLU A 48 -15.39 -24.82 11.32
N LEU A 49 -14.29 -24.06 11.34
CA LEU A 49 -13.06 -24.41 12.05
C LEU A 49 -13.29 -24.59 13.56
N ARG A 50 -14.15 -23.77 14.18
CA ARG A 50 -14.47 -23.84 15.62
C ARG A 50 -15.23 -25.11 16.02
N VAL A 51 -16.00 -25.70 15.11
CA VAL A 51 -16.85 -26.86 15.42
C VAL A 51 -16.07 -28.18 15.42
N GLY A 52 -14.99 -28.28 14.64
CA GLY A 52 -14.22 -29.52 14.59
C GLY A 52 -12.97 -29.50 13.71
N GLY A 53 -12.42 -28.33 13.41
CA GLY A 53 -11.21 -28.26 12.58
C GLY A 53 -9.92 -28.55 13.36
N GLU A 54 -8.89 -28.95 12.63
CA GLU A 54 -7.64 -29.48 13.19
C GLU A 54 -6.51 -28.43 13.29
N LYS A 55 -6.75 -27.18 12.86
CA LYS A 55 -5.76 -26.09 12.92
C LYS A 55 -6.14 -25.03 13.97
N PRO A 56 -5.16 -24.21 14.44
CA PRO A 56 -5.46 -23.11 15.36
C PRO A 56 -6.50 -22.13 14.79
N VAL A 57 -7.35 -21.57 15.66
CA VAL A 57 -8.42 -20.61 15.29
C VAL A 57 -7.91 -19.23 14.84
N GLN A 58 -6.60 -19.04 14.80
CA GLN A 58 -5.94 -17.84 14.29
C GLN A 58 -4.71 -18.25 13.49
N ASP A 59 -4.58 -17.72 12.27
CA ASP A 59 -3.34 -17.88 11.51
C ASP A 59 -2.20 -17.04 12.10
N TYR A 60 -0.96 -17.39 11.76
CA TYR A 60 0.21 -16.59 12.11
C TYR A 60 0.15 -15.17 11.54
N TYR A 61 0.89 -14.24 12.13
CA TYR A 61 0.86 -12.82 11.74
C TYR A 61 1.20 -12.62 10.27
N SER A 62 2.20 -13.33 9.76
CA SER A 62 2.59 -13.32 8.34
C SER A 62 1.46 -13.70 7.39
N LEU A 63 0.41 -14.38 7.88
CA LEU A 63 -0.74 -14.81 7.09
C LEU A 63 -2.01 -14.01 7.38
N ARG A 64 -2.23 -13.50 8.60
CA ARG A 64 -3.49 -12.80 8.95
C ARG A 64 -3.38 -11.28 8.90
N ALA A 65 -2.17 -10.74 8.90
CA ALA A 65 -1.92 -9.31 9.01
C ALA A 65 -1.39 -8.67 7.72
N VAL A 66 -1.54 -9.37 6.58
CA VAL A 66 -1.00 -8.94 5.28
C VAL A 66 -1.56 -7.58 4.85
N ALA A 67 -2.87 -7.37 4.99
CA ALA A 67 -3.50 -6.10 4.65
C ALA A 67 -2.94 -4.94 5.49
N GLN A 68 -2.76 -5.16 6.80
CA GLN A 68 -2.15 -4.18 7.71
C GLN A 68 -0.67 -3.93 7.36
N GLY A 69 0.06 -4.99 6.99
CA GLY A 69 1.49 -4.94 6.68
C GLY A 69 1.79 -4.17 5.39
N PHE A 70 1.01 -4.42 4.35
CA PHE A 70 1.18 -3.80 3.03
C PHE A 70 0.41 -2.48 2.87
N GLY A 71 -0.55 -2.16 3.73
CA GLY A 71 -1.31 -0.92 3.67
C GLY A 71 -0.42 0.34 3.62
N PRO A 72 0.54 0.52 4.54
CA PRO A 72 1.48 1.64 4.50
C PRO A 72 2.34 1.67 3.24
N PHE A 73 2.75 0.50 2.73
CA PHE A 73 3.50 0.41 1.47
C PHE A 73 2.68 0.95 0.30
N TYR A 74 1.40 0.55 0.21
CA TYR A 74 0.49 1.03 -0.82
C TYR A 74 0.37 2.57 -0.78
N GLU A 75 0.09 3.15 0.39
CA GLU A 75 -0.06 4.60 0.53
C GLU A 75 1.24 5.36 0.20
N ASN A 76 2.38 4.86 0.67
CA ASN A 76 3.68 5.46 0.39
C ASN A 76 4.06 5.36 -1.09
N LEU A 77 3.71 4.26 -1.76
CA LEU A 77 3.90 4.10 -3.19
C LEU A 77 3.07 5.13 -3.97
N GLN A 78 1.78 5.28 -3.64
CA GLN A 78 0.91 6.27 -4.29
C GLN A 78 1.44 7.71 -4.09
N ARG A 79 1.91 8.03 -2.88
CA ARG A 79 2.53 9.34 -2.60
C ARG A 79 3.78 9.58 -3.42
N ALA A 80 4.67 8.59 -3.50
CA ALA A 80 5.90 8.70 -4.27
C ALA A 80 5.62 8.84 -5.77
N ILE A 81 4.67 8.08 -6.32
CA ILE A 81 4.23 8.22 -7.71
C ILE A 81 3.78 9.66 -7.96
N MET A 82 2.87 10.18 -7.14
CA MET A 82 2.37 11.56 -7.27
C MET A 82 3.50 12.60 -7.25
N TRP A 83 4.45 12.49 -6.30
CA TRP A 83 5.57 13.44 -6.22
C TRP A 83 6.48 13.37 -7.43
N ILE A 84 6.85 12.17 -7.88
CA ILE A 84 7.72 11.99 -9.03
C ILE A 84 7.02 12.43 -10.31
N GLU A 85 5.76 12.09 -10.51
CA GLU A 85 4.98 12.53 -11.68
C GLU A 85 4.87 14.06 -11.72
N ASN A 86 4.62 14.71 -10.59
CA ASN A 86 4.58 16.17 -10.54
C ASN A 86 5.94 16.80 -10.87
N GLU A 87 7.03 16.30 -10.29
CA GLU A 87 8.38 16.83 -10.54
C GLU A 87 8.83 16.60 -12.00
N MET A 88 8.47 15.46 -12.59
CA MET A 88 8.76 15.17 -14.00
C MET A 88 8.05 16.12 -14.96
N ASN A 89 6.94 16.73 -14.52
CA ASN A 89 6.13 17.64 -15.31
C ASN A 89 6.23 19.11 -14.86
N SER A 90 7.17 19.46 -13.98
CA SER A 90 7.41 20.84 -13.51
C SER A 90 8.55 21.54 -14.27
N VAL A 91 8.61 22.87 -14.15
CA VAL A 91 9.73 23.69 -14.64
C VAL A 91 10.77 23.83 -13.52
N ASN A 92 11.73 22.91 -13.51
CA ASN A 92 12.79 22.81 -12.50
C ASN A 92 14.00 23.71 -12.83
N ASP A 93 13.74 24.97 -13.20
CA ASP A 93 14.75 25.91 -13.70
C ASP A 93 14.69 27.26 -12.98
N ASN A 94 15.78 28.01 -13.06
CA ASN A 94 15.89 29.37 -12.54
C ASN A 94 16.85 30.22 -13.41
N PRO A 95 16.41 31.41 -13.86
CA PRO A 95 15.13 32.05 -13.56
C PRO A 95 13.98 31.54 -14.44
N LEU A 96 12.74 31.78 -14.00
CA LEU A 96 11.58 31.63 -14.88
C LEU A 96 11.37 32.91 -15.68
N VAL A 97 11.03 32.75 -16.96
CA VAL A 97 10.70 33.85 -17.88
C VAL A 97 9.19 33.87 -18.08
N ASP A 98 8.56 34.94 -17.62
CA ASP A 98 7.14 35.22 -17.86
C ASP A 98 7.03 36.20 -19.03
N VAL A 99 6.62 35.67 -20.18
CA VAL A 99 6.49 36.44 -21.42
C VAL A 99 5.25 37.34 -21.39
N ASP A 100 4.18 36.91 -20.72
CA ASP A 100 2.92 37.64 -20.68
C ASP A 100 3.04 38.89 -19.81
N GLU A 101 3.77 38.79 -18.69
CA GLU A 101 4.07 39.93 -17.84
C GLU A 101 5.37 40.68 -18.21
N ASN A 102 6.14 40.16 -19.18
CA ASN A 102 7.47 40.64 -19.56
C ASN A 102 8.42 40.75 -18.34
N LYS A 103 8.48 39.69 -17.52
CA LYS A 103 9.21 39.62 -16.26
C LYS A 103 10.12 38.39 -16.16
N ILE A 104 11.11 38.50 -15.28
CA ILE A 104 12.01 37.40 -14.88
C ILE A 104 11.81 37.14 -13.38
N HIS A 105 11.57 35.88 -13.03
CA HIS A 105 11.36 35.45 -11.64
C HIS A 105 12.53 34.57 -11.17
N HIS A 106 13.32 35.09 -10.24
CA HIS A 106 14.31 34.29 -9.51
C HIS A 106 13.61 33.40 -8.48
N ASN A 107 14.00 32.14 -8.43
CA ASN A 107 13.40 31.12 -7.58
C ASN A 107 14.41 29.98 -7.30
N ALA A 108 13.92 28.91 -6.68
CA ALA A 108 14.72 27.73 -6.34
C ALA A 108 14.07 26.41 -6.79
N ASN A 109 13.32 26.41 -7.91
CA ASN A 109 12.63 25.22 -8.44
C ASN A 109 13.58 24.08 -8.82
N PHE A 110 14.89 24.33 -8.95
CA PHE A 110 15.92 23.29 -9.08
C PHE A 110 16.13 22.45 -7.80
N THR A 111 15.40 22.72 -6.71
CA THR A 111 15.49 22.01 -5.44
C THR A 111 14.64 20.74 -5.45
N GLY A 112 15.28 19.57 -5.60
CA GLY A 112 14.59 18.29 -5.74
C GLY A 112 14.19 17.56 -4.44
N TYR A 113 13.73 18.26 -3.40
CA TYR A 113 13.39 17.60 -2.12
C TYR A 113 12.24 16.60 -2.24
N TYR A 114 11.25 16.85 -3.10
CA TYR A 114 10.17 15.88 -3.34
C TYR A 114 10.69 14.56 -3.90
N VAL A 115 11.69 14.63 -4.78
CA VAL A 115 12.35 13.46 -5.34
C VAL A 115 13.11 12.69 -4.26
N THR A 116 13.93 13.38 -3.46
CA THR A 116 14.70 12.72 -2.40
C THR A 116 13.81 12.06 -1.36
N ASP A 117 12.74 12.74 -0.94
CA ASP A 117 11.81 12.22 0.07
C ASP A 117 11.00 11.03 -0.50
N ALA A 118 10.59 11.08 -1.78
CA ALA A 118 9.96 9.96 -2.44
C ALA A 118 10.87 8.71 -2.40
N TYR A 119 12.16 8.86 -2.73
CA TYR A 119 13.10 7.75 -2.73
C TYR A 119 13.36 7.19 -1.33
N ASP A 120 13.55 8.03 -0.31
CA ASP A 120 13.78 7.56 1.06
C ASP A 120 12.56 6.83 1.63
N ILE A 121 11.36 7.36 1.41
CA ILE A 121 10.10 6.71 1.80
C ILE A 121 9.95 5.36 1.08
N LEU A 122 10.20 5.30 -0.23
CA LEU A 122 10.09 4.06 -1.00
C LEU A 122 11.11 3.03 -0.55
N LYS A 123 12.36 3.42 -0.32
CA LYS A 123 13.41 2.53 0.18
C LYS A 123 13.00 1.86 1.48
N MET A 124 12.50 2.63 2.44
CA MET A 124 12.01 2.10 3.72
C MET A 124 10.79 1.20 3.53
N SER A 125 9.85 1.62 2.68
CA SER A 125 8.62 0.88 2.43
C SER A 125 8.88 -0.46 1.74
N ILE A 126 9.80 -0.52 0.77
CA ILE A 126 10.22 -1.75 0.11
C ILE A 126 10.89 -2.71 1.11
N ALA A 127 11.79 -2.18 1.96
CA ALA A 127 12.43 -2.99 3.00
C ALA A 127 11.39 -3.60 3.96
N GLN A 128 10.42 -2.81 4.41
CA GLN A 128 9.30 -3.30 5.21
C GLN A 128 8.46 -4.35 4.45
N ALA A 129 8.08 -4.08 3.20
CA ALA A 129 7.27 -5.00 2.40
C ALA A 129 7.97 -6.36 2.21
N SER A 130 9.30 -6.35 2.07
CA SER A 130 10.09 -7.57 1.89
C SER A 130 10.04 -8.53 3.08
N THR A 131 9.65 -8.08 4.28
CA THR A 131 9.48 -8.97 5.44
C THR A 131 8.22 -9.84 5.36
N TRP A 132 7.39 -9.63 4.32
CA TRP A 132 6.14 -10.35 4.09
C TRP A 132 6.18 -11.24 2.84
N LEU A 133 7.29 -11.22 2.09
CA LEU A 133 7.56 -12.06 0.92
C LEU A 133 8.29 -13.34 1.34
#